data_AF-R6MKV0-F1
#
_entry.id   AF-R6MKV0-F1
#
_cell.length_a   1.000
_cell.length_b   1.000
_cell.length_c   1.000
_cell.angle_alpha   90.00
_cell.angle_beta   90.00
_cell.angle_gamma   90.00
#
_symmetry.space_group_name_H-M   'P 1'
#
loop_
_entity.id
_entity.type
_entity.pdbx_description
1 polymer ?
#
loop_
_entity_poly.entity_id
_entity_poly.type
_entity_poly.pdbx_seq_one_letter_code
_entity_poly.pdbx_strand_id
1 'polypeptide(L)'
;MSTKTCTACGGKMVGIGAFPLQKGKFSAFFGHWSNIWEGALEVSAYCCESCRRLEFYLADDADEADVLEKDEDHIAQVECPFCGSMHDLDDAICPQCGKRLQD
;
A
#
# COMPACT_ATOMS: atom_id res chain seq x y z
N MET A 1 7.73 7.94 -5.99
CA MET A 1 7.18 7.08 -7.07
C MET A 1 7.74 5.66 -6.91
N SER A 2 7.02 4.79 -6.22
CA SER A 2 7.41 3.38 -6.04
C SER A 2 7.32 2.63 -7.37
N THR A 3 8.42 2.02 -7.81
CA THR A 3 8.48 1.25 -9.06
C THR A 3 7.96 -0.18 -8.85
N LYS A 4 6.89 -0.57 -9.54
CA LYS A 4 6.34 -1.94 -9.51
C LYS A 4 7.03 -2.87 -10.51
N THR A 5 7.12 -4.16 -10.17
CA THR A 5 7.68 -5.23 -11.02
C THR A 5 6.60 -6.20 -11.46
N CYS A 6 6.61 -6.59 -12.73
CA CYS A 6 5.62 -7.49 -13.30
C CYS A 6 5.67 -8.88 -12.66
N THR A 7 4.52 -9.35 -12.17
CA THR A 7 4.39 -10.67 -11.51
C THR A 7 4.66 -11.85 -12.45
N ALA A 8 4.54 -11.66 -13.76
CA ALA A 8 4.74 -12.73 -14.74
C ALA A 8 6.16 -12.82 -15.30
N CYS A 9 6.89 -11.71 -15.44
CA CYS A 9 8.21 -11.69 -16.10
C CYS A 9 9.29 -10.91 -15.34
N GLY A 10 8.97 -10.27 -14.21
CA GLY A 10 9.89 -9.43 -13.45
C GLY A 10 10.20 -8.06 -14.08
N GLY A 11 9.73 -7.78 -15.30
CA GLY A 11 9.98 -6.53 -16.01
C GLY A 11 9.36 -5.29 -15.34
N LYS A 12 9.91 -4.12 -15.64
CA LYS A 12 9.44 -2.82 -15.14
C LYS A 12 7.99 -2.57 -15.52
N MET A 13 7.22 -2.03 -14.58
CA MET A 13 5.84 -1.60 -14.82
C MET A 13 5.70 -0.08 -14.85
N VAL A 14 4.82 0.39 -15.75
CA VAL A 14 4.48 1.81 -15.91
C VAL A 14 3.00 1.99 -15.52
N GLY A 15 2.74 2.96 -14.65
CA GLY A 15 1.38 3.32 -14.25
C GLY A 15 0.63 3.97 -15.40
N ILE A 16 -0.60 3.51 -15.65
CA ILE A 16 -1.49 4.02 -16.70
C ILE A 16 -2.50 5.02 -16.11
N GLY A 17 -2.71 4.97 -14.79
CA GLY A 17 -3.63 5.84 -14.06
C GLY A 17 -4.58 5.03 -13.16
N ALA A 18 -5.46 5.74 -12.47
CA ALA A 18 -6.57 5.17 -11.72
C ALA A 18 -7.86 5.29 -12.54
N PHE A 19 -8.72 4.27 -12.46
CA PHE A 19 -10.02 4.31 -13.12
C PHE A 19 -11.05 3.42 -12.43
N PRO A 20 -12.35 3.77 -12.57
CA PRO A 20 -13.44 2.95 -12.09
C PRO A 20 -13.59 1.67 -12.94
N LEU A 21 -13.39 0.51 -12.32
CA LEU A 21 -13.68 -0.78 -12.93
C LEU A 21 -15.15 -1.15 -12.67
N GLN A 22 -15.94 -1.15 -13.75
CA GLN A 22 -17.36 -1.49 -13.70
C GLN A 22 -17.53 -2.98 -13.34
N LYS A 23 -18.17 -3.25 -12.21
CA LYS A 23 -18.53 -4.59 -11.74
C LYS A 23 -19.70 -5.15 -12.57
N GLY A 24 -19.46 -5.44 -13.84
CA GLY A 24 -20.40 -6.09 -14.76
C GLY A 24 -21.62 -5.26 -15.18
N LYS A 25 -22.32 -5.75 -16.22
CA LYS A 25 -23.66 -5.29 -16.61
C LYS A 25 -24.64 -6.42 -16.38
N PHE A 26 -25.65 -6.11 -15.58
CA PHE A 26 -26.88 -6.86 -15.44
C PHE A 26 -27.54 -7.01 -16.83
N SER A 27 -27.96 -8.22 -17.21
CA SER A 27 -28.76 -8.42 -18.42
C SER A 27 -30.03 -7.60 -18.32
N ALA A 28 -30.22 -6.66 -19.25
CA ALA A 28 -31.36 -5.72 -19.30
C ALA A 28 -32.72 -6.38 -19.65
N PHE A 29 -32.91 -7.66 -19.33
CA PHE A 29 -34.11 -8.42 -19.69
C PHE A 29 -34.95 -8.94 -18.51
N PHE A 30 -34.45 -8.96 -17.28
CA PHE A 30 -35.27 -9.31 -16.10
C PHE A 30 -34.92 -8.40 -14.93
N GLY A 31 -35.92 -7.71 -14.40
CA GLY A 31 -35.75 -6.51 -13.57
C GLY A 31 -35.04 -6.71 -12.23
N HIS A 32 -34.19 -5.75 -11.89
CA HIS A 32 -33.97 -5.30 -10.52
C HIS A 32 -33.32 -3.89 -10.57
N TRP A 33 -34.10 -2.84 -10.35
CA TRP A 33 -33.62 -1.44 -10.41
C TRP A 33 -32.86 -1.00 -9.16
N SER A 34 -32.71 -1.85 -8.13
CA SER A 34 -32.05 -1.45 -6.88
C SER A 34 -30.52 -1.52 -6.90
N ASN A 35 -29.91 -2.15 -7.90
CA ASN A 35 -28.44 -2.38 -7.92
C ASN A 35 -27.69 -1.50 -8.94
N ILE A 36 -28.36 -0.49 -9.51
CA ILE A 36 -27.70 0.50 -10.39
C ILE A 36 -26.73 1.40 -9.60
N TRP A 37 -26.75 1.34 -8.26
CA TRP A 37 -25.85 2.07 -7.36
C TRP A 37 -24.68 1.22 -6.83
N GLU A 38 -24.51 -0.05 -7.21
CA GLU A 38 -23.35 -0.82 -6.70
C GLU A 38 -22.05 -0.34 -7.35
N GLY A 39 -21.39 0.58 -6.64
CA GLY A 39 -20.30 1.43 -7.08
C GLY A 39 -19.17 0.70 -7.80
N ALA A 40 -18.64 1.39 -8.83
CA ALA A 40 -17.44 0.98 -9.54
C ALA A 40 -16.26 0.84 -8.56
N LEU A 41 -15.38 -0.13 -8.82
CA LEU A 41 -14.18 -0.32 -8.01
C LEU A 41 -13.08 0.60 -8.52
N GLU A 42 -12.62 1.55 -7.71
CA GLU A 42 -11.47 2.40 -8.06
C GLU A 42 -10.20 1.53 -8.06
N VAL A 43 -9.56 1.40 -9.22
CA VAL A 43 -8.32 0.62 -9.34
C VAL A 43 -7.23 1.43 -10.00
N SER A 44 -6.00 1.28 -9.53
CA SER A 44 -4.79 1.71 -10.24
C SER A 44 -4.32 0.61 -11.18
N ALA A 45 -3.98 0.97 -12.42
CA ALA A 45 -3.52 0.01 -13.41
C ALA A 45 -2.09 0.26 -13.88
N TYR A 46 -1.38 -0.83 -14.10
CA TYR A 46 0.02 -0.82 -14.51
C TYR A 46 0.22 -1.74 -15.73
N CYS A 47 1.02 -1.31 -16.70
CA CYS A 47 1.42 -2.12 -17.86
C CYS A 47 2.92 -2.43 -17.81
N CYS A 48 3.27 -3.70 -18.00
CA CYS A 48 4.66 -4.10 -18.14
C CYS A 48 5.21 -3.70 -19.51
N GLU A 49 6.38 -3.04 -19.52
CA GLU A 49 7.06 -2.64 -20.77
C GLU A 49 7.62 -3.85 -21.54
N SER A 50 7.93 -4.95 -20.85
CA SER A 50 8.56 -6.14 -21.45
C SER A 50 7.55 -7.13 -22.05
N CYS A 51 6.52 -7.53 -21.28
CA CYS A 51 5.56 -8.56 -21.70
C CYS A 51 4.14 -8.06 -21.90
N ARG A 52 3.89 -6.75 -21.72
CA ARG A 52 2.59 -6.11 -21.92
C ARG A 52 1.45 -6.61 -21.01
N ARG A 53 1.78 -7.33 -19.93
CA ARG A 53 0.82 -7.71 -18.90
C ARG A 53 0.23 -6.47 -18.22
N LEU A 54 -1.08 -6.49 -18.03
CA LEU A 54 -1.82 -5.51 -17.24
C LEU A 54 -2.08 -6.06 -15.85
N GLU A 55 -1.84 -5.25 -14.83
CA GLU A 55 -2.14 -5.57 -13.43
C GLU A 55 -2.93 -4.42 -12.82
N PHE A 56 -3.93 -4.77 -12.01
CA PHE A 56 -4.84 -3.84 -11.35
C PHE A 56 -4.69 -4.00 -9.84
N TYR A 57 -4.60 -2.88 -9.13
CA TYR A 57 -4.49 -2.80 -7.68
C TYR A 57 -5.59 -1.86 -7.19
N LEU A 58 -6.09 -2.02 -5.96
CA LEU A 58 -7.03 -1.04 -5.41
C LEU A 58 -6.33 0.33 -5.36
N ALA A 59 -7.07 1.41 -5.66
CA ALA A 59 -6.50 2.76 -5.62
C ALA A 59 -6.00 3.11 -4.20
N ASP A 60 -6.70 2.62 -3.18
CA ASP A 60 -6.33 2.81 -1.77
C ASP A 60 -5.02 2.10 -1.40
N ASP A 61 -4.67 1.00 -2.08
CA ASP A 61 -3.40 0.28 -1.87
C ASP A 61 -2.21 0.94 -2.62
N ALA A 62 -2.48 1.91 -3.50
CA ALA A 62 -1.45 2.59 -4.28
C ALA A 62 -0.81 3.77 -3.52
N ASP A 63 -1.48 4.24 -2.47
CA ASP A 63 -1.09 5.41 -1.68
C ASP A 63 -0.76 5.06 -0.21
N GLU A 64 -0.61 3.77 0.15
CA GLU A 64 0.04 3.31 1.39
C GLU A 64 1.58 3.52 1.38
N ALA A 65 2.04 4.52 0.63
CA ALA A 65 3.35 5.15 0.77
C ALA A 65 3.24 6.67 1.01
N ASP A 66 2.04 7.25 1.01
CA ASP A 66 1.81 8.70 1.21
C ASP A 66 0.59 9.03 2.11
N VAL A 67 -0.16 8.07 2.66
CA VAL A 67 -0.89 8.31 3.92
C VAL A 67 0.08 8.25 5.11
N LEU A 68 0.90 9.29 5.21
CA LEU A 68 1.30 9.85 6.49
C LEU A 68 0.06 10.48 7.17
N GLU A 69 -0.92 9.67 7.47
CA GLU A 69 -1.86 9.92 8.58
C GLU A 69 -1.86 8.66 9.44
N LYS A 70 -0.72 8.42 10.07
CA LYS A 70 -0.60 7.52 11.22
C LYS A 70 -0.03 8.31 12.39
N ASP A 71 -0.93 8.52 13.33
CA ASP A 71 -0.68 8.70 14.75
C ASP A 71 0.11 9.96 15.14
N GLU A 72 -0.65 10.98 15.52
CA GLU A 72 -0.28 11.88 16.62
C GLU A 72 0.03 11.00 17.84
N ASP A 73 1.28 10.52 17.98
CA ASP A 73 1.94 10.01 19.22
C ASP A 73 3.26 9.24 18.95
N HIS A 74 3.91 9.34 17.77
CA HIS A 74 5.20 8.66 17.56
C HIS A 74 6.39 9.41 18.19
N ILE A 75 6.87 8.87 19.32
CA ILE A 75 8.14 9.25 19.96
C ILE A 75 9.30 8.97 18.98
N ALA A 76 10.29 9.88 18.95
CA ALA A 76 11.46 9.73 18.08
C ALA A 76 12.17 8.38 18.31
N GLN A 77 12.58 7.71 17.24
CA GLN A 77 13.35 6.46 17.31
C GLN A 77 14.86 6.74 17.43
N VAL A 78 15.57 5.95 18.22
CA VAL A 78 17.03 6.01 18.40
C VAL A 78 17.66 4.62 18.30
N GLU A 79 18.92 4.55 17.88
CA GLU A 79 19.69 3.29 17.81
C GLU A 79 20.29 2.96 19.18
N CYS A 80 20.11 1.72 19.65
CA CYS A 80 20.72 1.24 20.88
C CYS A 80 22.27 1.21 20.75
N PRO A 81 23.03 1.92 21.60
CA PRO A 81 24.49 2.00 21.49
C PRO A 81 25.22 0.68 21.79
N PHE A 82 24.50 -0.33 22.29
CA PHE A 82 25.08 -1.61 22.67
C PHE A 82 24.81 -2.74 21.68
N CYS A 83 23.70 -2.70 20.94
CA CYS A 83 23.29 -3.79 20.05
C CYS A 83 22.80 -3.34 18.67
N GLY A 84 22.66 -2.03 18.43
CA GLY A 84 22.28 -1.48 17.14
C GLY A 84 20.79 -1.61 16.79
N SER A 85 19.93 -2.09 17.70
CA SER A 85 18.49 -2.13 17.45
C SER A 85 17.86 -0.75 17.59
N MET A 86 16.94 -0.38 16.70
CA MET A 86 16.11 0.82 16.84
C MET A 86 15.04 0.61 17.91
N HIS A 87 14.78 1.64 18.72
CA HIS A 87 13.76 1.66 19.76
C HIS A 87 13.33 3.11 20.08
N ASP A 88 12.33 3.30 20.94
CA ASP A 88 11.80 4.62 21.28
C ASP A 88 12.82 5.40 22.13
N LEU A 89 12.95 6.72 21.92
CA LEU A 89 13.95 7.56 22.59
C LEU A 89 13.80 7.59 24.11
N ASP A 90 12.59 7.38 24.63
CA ASP A 90 12.27 7.39 26.06
C ASP A 90 12.35 6.00 26.73
N ASP A 91 12.70 4.95 25.98
CA ASP A 91 12.99 3.64 26.55
C ASP A 91 14.16 3.74 27.54
N ALA A 92 13.90 3.46 28.82
CA ALA A 92 14.95 3.41 29.84
C ALA A 92 15.87 2.19 29.66
N ILE A 93 15.38 1.13 29.02
CA ILE A 93 16.05 -0.16 28.82
C ILE A 93 15.77 -0.65 27.40
N CYS A 94 16.80 -1.11 26.70
CA CYS A 94 16.66 -1.63 25.34
C CYS A 94 15.76 -2.89 25.31
N PRO A 95 14.67 -2.90 24.53
CA PRO A 95 13.76 -4.05 24.47
C PRO A 95 14.39 -5.29 23.82
N GLN A 96 15.49 -5.14 23.07
CA GLN A 96 16.18 -6.25 22.41
C GLN A 96 17.30 -6.86 23.26
N CYS A 97 18.13 -6.03 23.92
CA CYS A 97 19.31 -6.53 24.64
C CYS A 97 19.24 -6.37 26.17
N GLY A 98 18.21 -5.70 26.69
CA GLY A 98 17.97 -5.53 28.13
C GLY A 98 18.96 -4.61 28.85
N LYS A 99 19.86 -3.91 28.11
CA LYS A 99 20.79 -2.94 28.70
C LYS A 99 20.09 -1.60 28.92
N ARG A 100 20.44 -0.93 30.02
CA ARG A 100 19.97 0.43 30.35
C ARG A 100 20.54 1.44 29.34
N LEU A 101 19.70 2.35 28.87
CA LEU A 101 20.01 3.28 27.77
C LEU A 101 20.33 4.70 28.23
N GLN A 102 19.93 5.04 29.45
CA GLN A 102 20.28 6.28 30.14
C GLN A 102 21.22 5.93 31.28
N ASP A 103 22.34 6.65 31.40
CA ASP A 103 23.11 6.69 32.65
C ASP A 103 22.43 7.67 33.62
#